data_AF-A0A7C0YZB6-F1
#
_entry.id   AF-A0A7C0YZB6-F1
#
_cell.length_a   1.000
_cell.length_b   1.000
_cell.length_c   1.000
_cell.angle_alpha   90.00
_cell.angle_beta   90.00
_cell.angle_gamma   90.00
#
_symmetry.space_group_name_H-M   'P 1'
#
loop_
_entity.id
_entity.type
_entity.pdbx_description
1 polymer ?
#
loop_
_entity_poly.entity_id
_entity_poly.type
_entity_poly.pdbx_seq_one_letter_code
_entity_poly.pdbx_strand_id
1 'polypeptide(L)'
;YKIDRIITVDAAGALEGEKNGVVMEGVGVGERGGEVLSYHGFLIEEVAVKNKIPVDSIGIKEVSETAIYPMKEEIYKSLPKVQEKLKELIRKGPKGETILVIGFGNTSGIGNDASCLKEAEAKIKKNIRKMKKEEEERKKKESSFLYKLLNP
;
A
#
# COMPACT_ATOMS: atom_id res chain seq x y z
N TYR A 1 -0.38 -18.12 -21.23
CA TYR A 1 -1.72 -17.59 -20.89
C TYR A 1 -1.90 -16.25 -21.57
N LYS A 2 -3.06 -15.98 -22.17
CA LYS A 2 -3.38 -14.64 -22.69
C LYS A 2 -3.87 -13.80 -21.52
N ILE A 3 -3.26 -12.64 -21.29
CA ILE A 3 -3.72 -11.68 -20.27
C ILE A 3 -4.58 -10.64 -20.98
N ASP A 4 -5.77 -10.40 -20.45
CA ASP A 4 -6.72 -9.44 -21.02
C ASP A 4 -6.71 -8.10 -20.26
N ARG A 5 -6.28 -8.10 -18.99
CA ARG A 5 -6.17 -6.89 -18.15
C ARG A 5 -5.13 -7.07 -17.04
N ILE A 6 -4.49 -5.97 -16.65
CA ILE A 6 -3.60 -5.90 -15.48
C ILE A 6 -4.22 -4.99 -14.44
N ILE A 7 -4.18 -5.41 -13.17
CA ILE A 7 -4.53 -4.57 -12.02
C ILE A 7 -3.33 -4.50 -11.08
N THR A 8 -2.79 -3.32 -10.86
CA THR A 8 -1.69 -3.11 -9.91
C THR A 8 -2.20 -2.61 -8.56
N VAL A 9 -1.64 -3.11 -7.46
CA VAL A 9 -1.93 -2.65 -6.10
C VAL A 9 -0.61 -2.23 -5.45
N ASP A 10 -0.48 -0.96 -5.09
CA ASP A 10 0.73 -0.44 -4.42
C ASP A 10 0.38 0.64 -3.40
N ALA A 11 1.37 1.02 -2.60
CA ALA A 11 1.35 2.27 -1.88
C ALA A 11 1.47 3.45 -2.85
N ALA A 12 0.73 4.53 -2.58
CA ALA A 12 0.78 5.77 -3.32
C ALA A 12 1.19 6.90 -2.37
N GLY A 13 2.03 7.83 -2.82
CA GLY A 13 2.39 8.99 -2.02
C GLY A 13 1.14 9.79 -1.63
N ALA A 14 1.02 10.11 -0.34
CA ALA A 14 0.02 11.05 0.16
C ALA A 14 0.44 12.48 -0.19
N LEU A 15 -0.51 13.25 -0.72
CA LEU A 15 -0.40 14.69 -0.93
C LEU A 15 -0.71 15.43 0.37
N GLU A 16 -0.41 16.73 0.40
CA GLU A 16 -0.69 17.58 1.56
C GLU A 16 -2.17 17.48 1.97
N GLY A 17 -2.41 17.18 3.25
CA GLY A 17 -3.76 17.00 3.80
C GLY A 17 -4.36 15.61 3.63
N GLU A 18 -3.77 14.73 2.80
CA GLU A 18 -4.19 13.33 2.71
C GLU A 18 -3.70 12.52 3.92
N LYS A 19 -4.50 11.53 4.32
CA LYS A 19 -4.20 10.65 5.46
C LYS A 19 -3.70 9.29 4.98
N ASN A 20 -2.93 8.63 5.84
CA ASN A 20 -2.55 7.23 5.65
C ASN A 20 -3.78 6.33 5.48
N GLY A 21 -3.70 5.35 4.59
CA GLY A 21 -4.74 4.34 4.38
C GLY A 21 -5.93 4.78 3.53
N VAL A 22 -5.93 6.00 2.97
CA VAL A 22 -6.91 6.39 1.95
C VAL A 22 -6.68 5.54 0.70
N VAL A 23 -7.74 4.95 0.16
CA VAL A 23 -7.67 4.09 -1.04
C VAL A 23 -8.13 4.87 -2.26
N MET A 24 -7.34 4.87 -3.33
CA MET A 24 -7.62 5.51 -4.61
C MET A 24 -7.59 4.50 -5.76
N GLU A 25 -8.35 4.78 -6.82
CA GLU A 25 -8.32 4.05 -8.09
C GLU A 25 -7.61 4.93 -9.14
N GLY A 26 -6.90 4.31 -10.08
CA GLY A 26 -6.17 4.99 -11.15
C GLY A 26 -6.07 4.13 -12.42
N VAL A 27 -5.45 4.71 -13.45
CA VAL A 27 -5.13 4.04 -14.73
C VAL A 27 -3.61 4.05 -14.90
N GLY A 28 -3.07 2.98 -15.47
CA GLY A 28 -1.64 2.74 -15.55
C GLY A 28 -1.07 2.14 -14.27
N VAL A 29 0.23 1.85 -14.29
CA VAL A 29 0.97 1.26 -13.16
C VAL A 29 1.05 2.26 -12.00
N GLY A 30 0.54 1.85 -10.83
CA GLY A 30 0.44 2.70 -9.65
C GLY A 30 1.66 2.70 -8.72
N GLU A 31 2.88 2.76 -9.23
CA GLU A 31 4.10 2.66 -8.40
C GLU A 31 4.31 3.89 -7.49
N ARG A 32 4.73 3.65 -6.23
CA ARG A 32 4.96 4.69 -5.21
C ARG A 32 5.99 5.74 -5.69
N GLY A 33 5.56 6.99 -5.93
CA GLY A 33 6.46 8.15 -6.07
C GLY A 33 6.41 8.94 -7.38
N GLY A 34 5.39 8.76 -8.23
CA GLY A 34 5.31 9.49 -9.51
C GLY A 34 6.31 9.01 -10.56
N GLU A 35 7.19 8.07 -10.19
CA GLU A 35 8.10 7.38 -11.08
C GLU A 35 7.36 6.27 -11.83
N VAL A 36 6.49 6.67 -12.76
CA VAL A 36 6.22 5.85 -13.97
C VAL A 36 7.54 5.51 -14.71
N LEU A 37 8.65 6.17 -14.32
CA LEU A 37 10.03 5.97 -14.73
C LEU A 37 10.82 4.89 -13.95
N SER A 38 10.20 4.17 -13.01
CA SER A 38 10.82 2.94 -12.49
C SER A 38 10.96 1.91 -13.61
N TYR A 39 12.11 1.21 -13.67
CA TYR A 39 12.37 0.20 -14.70
C TYR A 39 11.26 -0.87 -14.77
N HIS A 40 10.70 -1.27 -13.63
CA HIS A 40 9.62 -2.25 -13.57
C HIS A 40 8.30 -1.73 -14.13
N GLY A 41 7.85 -0.54 -13.70
CA GLY A 41 6.65 0.10 -14.23
C GLY A 41 6.74 0.33 -15.73
N PHE A 42 7.88 0.85 -16.22
CA PHE A 42 8.11 1.03 -17.65
C PHE A 42 7.98 -0.28 -18.45
N LEU A 43 8.60 -1.37 -17.99
CA LEU A 43 8.52 -2.66 -18.68
C LEU A 43 7.09 -3.21 -18.73
N ILE A 44 6.33 -3.05 -17.65
CA ILE A 44 4.94 -3.49 -17.59
C ILE A 44 4.09 -2.68 -18.58
N GLU A 45 4.22 -1.36 -18.56
CA GLU A 45 3.50 -0.47 -19.48
C GLU A 45 3.89 -0.72 -20.94
N GLU A 46 5.18 -0.88 -21.23
CA GLU A 46 5.66 -1.15 -22.59
C GLU A 46 5.04 -2.43 -23.15
N VAL A 47 5.02 -3.52 -22.36
CA VAL A 47 4.40 -4.78 -22.75
C VAL A 47 2.89 -4.64 -22.84
N ALA A 48 2.24 -3.96 -21.89
CA ALA A 48 0.80 -3.77 -21.86
C ALA A 48 0.32 -3.00 -23.10
N VAL A 49 0.98 -1.88 -23.43
CA VAL A 49 0.69 -1.06 -24.62
C VAL A 49 0.89 -1.86 -25.91
N LYS A 50 2.01 -2.58 -26.05
CA LYS A 50 2.28 -3.43 -27.23
C LYS A 50 1.19 -4.47 -27.48
N ASN A 51 0.61 -5.00 -26.40
CA ASN A 51 -0.42 -6.03 -26.46
C ASN A 51 -1.85 -5.48 -26.31
N LYS A 52 -2.03 -4.16 -26.22
CA LYS A 52 -3.32 -3.48 -25.99
C LYS A 52 -4.05 -3.99 -24.73
N ILE A 53 -3.29 -4.25 -23.67
CA ILE A 53 -3.80 -4.72 -22.39
C ILE A 53 -4.07 -3.49 -21.51
N PRO A 54 -5.31 -3.23 -21.08
CA PRO A 54 -5.61 -2.17 -20.11
C PRO A 54 -4.93 -2.44 -18.77
N VAL A 55 -4.44 -1.37 -18.15
CA VAL A 55 -3.81 -1.39 -16.82
C VAL A 55 -4.59 -0.47 -15.90
N ASP A 56 -5.17 -1.04 -14.85
CA ASP A 56 -5.83 -0.32 -13.76
C ASP A 56 -4.92 -0.33 -12.52
N SER A 57 -5.03 0.67 -11.65
CA SER A 57 -4.31 0.72 -10.38
C SER A 57 -5.19 0.98 -9.18
N ILE A 58 -4.80 0.40 -8.05
CA ILE A 58 -5.30 0.71 -6.72
C ILE A 58 -4.11 1.22 -5.91
N GLY A 59 -4.20 2.49 -5.49
CA GLY A 59 -3.19 3.13 -4.64
C GLY A 59 -3.66 3.21 -3.19
N ILE A 60 -2.77 2.93 -2.26
CA ILE A 60 -3.01 3.11 -0.81
C ILE A 60 -2.14 4.27 -0.33
N LYS A 61 -2.77 5.38 0.05
CA LYS A 61 -2.06 6.60 0.45
C LYS A 61 -1.17 6.36 1.66
N GLU A 62 0.08 6.75 1.52
CA GLU A 62 1.11 6.67 2.54
C GLU A 62 1.89 7.99 2.60
N VAL A 63 1.95 8.57 3.79
CA VAL A 63 2.66 9.81 4.09
C VAL A 63 4.16 9.56 4.04
N SER A 64 4.87 10.33 3.23
CA SER A 64 6.27 10.12 2.84
C SER A 64 7.24 9.97 4.01
N GLU A 65 7.04 10.74 5.09
CA GLU A 65 7.85 10.70 6.31
C GLU A 65 7.72 9.36 7.04
N THR A 66 6.61 8.65 6.85
CA THR A 66 6.35 7.35 7.47
C THR A 66 6.76 6.17 6.59
N ALA A 67 7.17 6.45 5.37
CA ALA A 67 7.27 5.47 4.30
C ALA A 67 8.53 4.58 4.38
N ILE A 68 9.46 4.91 5.30
CA ILE A 68 10.64 4.11 5.68
C ILE A 68 10.44 3.33 6.99
N TYR A 69 9.32 3.53 7.67
CA TYR A 69 9.00 2.89 8.95
C TYR A 69 8.13 1.63 8.74
N PRO A 70 7.99 0.76 9.76
CA PRO A 70 7.02 -0.33 9.68
C PRO A 70 5.61 0.18 9.40
N MET A 71 4.83 -0.65 8.68
CA MET A 71 3.46 -0.35 8.23
C MET A 71 2.60 0.23 9.36
N LYS A 72 2.00 1.40 9.09
CA LYS A 72 1.06 2.08 9.98
C LYS A 72 -0.26 1.32 10.10
N GLU A 73 -0.96 1.50 11.23
CA GLU A 73 -2.21 0.79 11.49
C GLU A 73 -3.32 1.17 10.49
N GLU A 74 -3.34 2.43 10.08
CA GLU A 74 -4.29 2.99 9.12
C GLU A 74 -4.16 2.30 7.76
N ILE A 75 -2.94 2.01 7.34
CA ILE A 75 -2.66 1.27 6.09
C ILE A 75 -3.16 -0.18 6.24
N TYR A 76 -2.89 -0.85 7.36
CA TYR A 76 -3.40 -2.20 7.57
C TYR A 76 -4.94 -2.25 7.61
N LYS A 77 -5.58 -1.26 8.23
CA LYS A 77 -7.04 -1.14 8.33
C LYS A 77 -7.72 -0.84 6.98
N SER A 78 -6.98 -0.39 5.97
CA SER A 78 -7.54 -0.14 4.63
C SER A 78 -7.74 -1.42 3.82
N LEU A 79 -7.19 -2.56 4.25
CA LEU A 79 -7.24 -3.84 3.54
C LEU A 79 -8.65 -4.25 3.08
N PRO A 80 -9.72 -4.16 3.90
CA PRO A 80 -11.07 -4.49 3.45
C PRO A 80 -11.52 -3.61 2.29
N LYS A 81 -11.17 -2.32 2.31
CA LYS A 81 -11.52 -1.37 1.25
C LYS A 81 -10.75 -1.65 -0.04
N VAL A 82 -9.46 -2.01 0.08
CA VAL A 82 -8.66 -2.46 -1.07
C VAL A 82 -9.27 -3.72 -1.71
N GLN A 83 -9.67 -4.70 -0.90
CA GLN A 83 -10.32 -5.92 -1.38
C GLN A 83 -11.67 -5.65 -2.05
N GLU A 84 -12.44 -4.71 -1.51
CA GLU A 84 -13.70 -4.24 -2.12
C GLU A 84 -13.43 -3.65 -3.51
N LYS A 85 -12.49 -2.70 -3.61
CA LYS A 85 -12.11 -2.05 -4.88
C LYS A 85 -11.56 -3.03 -5.91
N LEU A 86 -10.71 -3.96 -5.48
CA LEU A 86 -10.20 -5.01 -6.37
C LEU A 86 -11.33 -5.88 -6.93
N LYS A 87 -12.29 -6.27 -6.08
CA LYS A 87 -13.47 -7.04 -6.51
C LYS A 87 -14.39 -6.22 -7.44
N GLU A 88 -14.51 -4.91 -7.22
CA GLU A 88 -15.24 -4.02 -8.12
C GLU A 88 -14.57 -3.95 -9.50
N LEU A 89 -13.25 -3.74 -9.57
CA LEU A 89 -12.50 -3.72 -10.83
C LEU A 89 -12.61 -5.05 -11.59
N ILE A 90 -12.45 -6.18 -10.89
CA ILE A 90 -12.60 -7.52 -11.49
C ILE A 90 -14.00 -7.71 -12.09
N ARG A 91 -15.05 -7.18 -11.46
CA ARG A 91 -16.44 -7.31 -11.93
C ARG A 91 -16.81 -6.36 -13.07
N LYS A 92 -16.06 -5.28 -13.27
CA LYS A 92 -16.25 -4.36 -14.41
C LYS A 92 -15.88 -5.04 -15.74
N GLY A 93 -15.03 -6.06 -15.70
CA GLY A 93 -14.61 -6.84 -16.85
C GLY A 93 -15.66 -7.81 -17.42
N PRO A 94 -15.54 -8.20 -18.70
CA PRO A 94 -16.39 -9.24 -19.28
C PRO A 94 -16.13 -10.60 -18.60
N LYS A 95 -17.16 -11.46 -18.55
CA LYS A 95 -16.99 -12.84 -18.08
C LYS A 95 -15.96 -13.58 -18.95
N GLY A 96 -15.05 -14.31 -18.31
CA GLY A 96 -14.00 -15.07 -18.99
C GLY A 96 -12.70 -14.29 -19.23
N GLU A 97 -12.62 -13.02 -18.79
CA GLU A 97 -11.38 -12.23 -18.81
C GLU A 97 -10.31 -12.86 -17.90
N THR A 98 -9.09 -13.02 -18.43
CA THR A 98 -7.93 -13.39 -17.61
C THR A 98 -7.27 -12.13 -17.07
N ILE A 99 -7.41 -11.90 -15.77
CA ILE A 99 -6.90 -10.71 -15.09
C ILE A 99 -5.62 -11.06 -14.32
N LEU A 100 -4.54 -10.31 -14.58
CA LEU A 100 -3.31 -10.39 -13.80
C LEU A 100 -3.32 -9.32 -12.70
N VAL A 101 -3.29 -9.76 -11.44
CA VAL A 101 -3.18 -8.85 -10.28
C VAL A 101 -1.73 -8.82 -9.81
N ILE A 102 -1.15 -7.63 -9.73
CA ILE A 102 0.25 -7.41 -9.33
C ILE A 102 0.25 -6.56 -8.06
N GLY A 103 0.81 -7.08 -6.97
CA GLY A 103 1.07 -6.33 -5.75
C GLY A 103 2.51 -5.84 -5.73
N PHE A 104 2.72 -4.54 -5.58
CA PHE A 104 4.02 -3.94 -5.36
C PHE A 104 4.27 -3.74 -3.87
N GLY A 105 5.55 -3.80 -3.49
CA GLY A 105 5.98 -3.65 -2.11
C GLY A 105 7.07 -4.63 -1.73
N ASN A 106 7.67 -4.40 -0.56
CA ASN A 106 8.69 -5.30 -0.04
C ASN A 106 8.04 -6.58 0.51
N THR A 107 8.13 -7.65 -0.27
CA THR A 107 7.68 -9.00 0.13
C THR A 107 8.83 -9.90 0.58
N SER A 108 10.05 -9.36 0.72
CA SER A 108 11.21 -10.15 1.15
C SER A 108 10.98 -10.77 2.52
N GLY A 109 11.19 -12.08 2.61
CA GLY A 109 10.95 -12.84 3.84
C GLY A 109 9.48 -13.17 4.12
N ILE A 110 8.58 -12.96 3.15
CA ILE A 110 7.20 -13.47 3.15
C ILE A 110 7.13 -14.62 2.14
N GLY A 111 6.76 -15.83 2.61
CA GLY A 111 6.58 -16.97 1.73
C GLY A 111 5.33 -16.86 0.83
N ASN A 112 5.25 -17.74 -0.16
CA ASN A 112 4.25 -17.69 -1.24
C ASN A 112 3.02 -18.58 -1.00
N ASP A 113 2.74 -18.97 0.24
CA ASP A 113 1.60 -19.80 0.60
C ASP A 113 0.68 -19.14 1.63
N ALA A 114 -0.52 -19.72 1.78
CA ALA A 114 -1.54 -19.19 2.68
C ALA A 114 -1.14 -19.24 4.16
N SER A 115 -0.18 -20.10 4.55
CA SER A 115 0.30 -20.18 5.93
C SER A 115 1.17 -18.98 6.28
N CYS A 116 1.99 -18.51 5.33
CA CYS A 116 2.83 -17.32 5.50
C CYS A 116 2.03 -16.02 5.71
N LEU A 117 0.78 -15.96 5.22
CA LEU A 117 -0.09 -14.80 5.46
C LEU A 117 -0.37 -14.58 6.95
N LYS A 118 -0.61 -15.65 7.71
CA LYS A 118 -0.87 -15.54 9.16
C LYS A 118 0.34 -15.00 9.90
N GLU A 119 1.53 -15.43 9.50
CA GLU A 119 2.79 -14.95 10.07
C GLU A 119 3.01 -13.46 9.73
N ALA A 120 2.78 -13.06 8.49
CA ALA A 120 2.86 -11.68 8.05
C ALA A 120 1.91 -10.79 8.87
N GLU A 121 0.64 -11.18 9.01
CA GLU A 121 -0.33 -10.46 9.82
C GLU A 121 0.08 -10.34 11.28
N ALA A 122 0.62 -11.41 11.87
CA ALA A 122 1.08 -11.41 13.25
C ALA A 122 2.25 -10.42 13.45
N LYS A 123 3.22 -10.41 12.52
CA LYS A 123 4.33 -9.44 12.52
C LYS A 123 3.83 -8.00 12.39
N ILE A 124 2.90 -7.73 11.47
CA ILE A 124 2.29 -6.40 11.27
C ILE A 124 1.59 -5.96 12.56
N LYS A 125 0.72 -6.79 13.14
CA LYS A 125 -0.02 -6.49 14.38
C LYS A 125 0.94 -6.25 15.56
N LYS A 126 2.02 -7.03 15.67
CA LYS A 126 3.05 -6.85 16.70
C LYS A 126 3.77 -5.50 16.55
N ASN A 127 4.16 -5.14 15.33
CA ASN A 127 4.84 -3.88 15.05
C ASN A 127 3.94 -2.68 15.32
N ILE A 128 2.67 -2.73 14.90
CA ILE A 128 1.67 -1.71 15.21
C ILE A 128 1.54 -1.50 16.72
N ARG A 129 1.46 -2.58 17.51
CA ARG A 129 1.39 -2.49 18.99
C ARG A 129 2.64 -1.86 19.59
N LYS A 130 3.83 -2.21 19.07
CA LYS A 130 5.10 -1.65 19.54
C LYS A 130 5.16 -0.15 19.25
N MET A 131 4.82 0.26 18.03
CA MET A 131 4.83 1.68 17.63
C MET A 131 3.86 2.52 18.46
N LYS A 132 2.66 2.01 18.77
CA LYS A 132 1.71 2.71 19.65
C LYS A 132 2.29 2.98 21.04
N LYS A 133 2.95 1.98 21.64
CA LYS A 133 3.61 2.13 22.95
C LYS A 133 4.73 3.17 22.90
N GLU A 134 5.58 3.11 21.88
CA GLU A 134 6.67 4.08 21.67
C GLU A 134 6.12 5.51 21.49
N GLU A 135 5.02 5.67 20.76
CA GLU A 135 4.36 6.96 20.55
C GLU A 135 3.75 7.52 21.85
N GLU A 136 3.10 6.67 22.65
CA GLU A 136 2.58 7.04 23.98
C GLU A 136 3.69 7.46 24.95
N GLU A 137 4.80 6.70 24.99
CA GLU A 137 5.97 7.04 25.80
C GLU A 137 6.61 8.35 25.37
N ARG A 138 6.70 8.60 24.06
CA ARG A 138 7.21 9.86 23.50
C ARG A 138 6.33 11.04 23.91
N LYS A 139 5.00 10.93 23.76
CA LYS A 139 4.04 11.98 24.16
C LYS A 139 4.11 12.30 25.66
N LYS A 140 4.27 11.28 26.51
CA LYS A 140 4.46 11.45 27.96
C LYS A 140 5.75 12.20 28.28
N LYS A 141 6.87 11.84 27.64
CA LYS A 141 8.16 12.51 27.80
C LYS A 141 8.10 13.98 27.34
N GLU A 142 7.50 14.24 26.18
CA GLU A 142 7.32 15.60 25.65
C GLU A 142 6.45 16.45 26.58
N SER A 143 5.32 15.92 27.06
CA SER A 143 4.44 16.64 28.01
C SER A 143 5.14 16.94 29.33
N SER A 144 5.90 15.96 29.86
CA SER A 144 6.69 16.13 31.08
C SER A 144 7.81 17.17 30.89
N PHE A 145 8.46 17.17 29.73
CA PHE A 145 9.50 18.13 29.38
C PHE A 145 8.94 19.55 29.24
N LEU A 146 7.84 19.73 28.50
CA LEU A 146 7.14 21.01 28.38
C LEU A 146 6.67 21.54 29.74
N TYR A 147 6.14 20.67 30.60
CA TYR A 147 5.73 21.07 31.95
C TYR A 147 6.90 21.62 32.77
N LYS A 148 8.07 20.98 32.71
CA LYS A 148 9.30 21.47 33.37
C LYS A 148 9.80 22.78 32.78
N LEU A 149 9.65 22.99 31.47
CA LEU A 149 10.08 24.21 30.79
C LEU A 149 9.21 25.42 31.14
N LEU A 150 7.90 25.19 31.32
CA LEU A 150 6.91 26.24 31.64
C LEU A 150 6.80 26.56 33.13
N ASN A 151 7.33 25.70 34.00
CA ASN A 151 7.36 25.87 35.47
C ASN A 151 8.80 25.71 36.01
N PRO A 152 9.71 26.66 35.69
CA PRO A 152 11.11 26.65 36.16
C PRO A 152 11.25 26.88 37.68
#